data_AF-A0A3N5TJ62-F1
#
_entry.id   AF-A0A3N5TJ62-F1
#
_cell.length_a   1.000
_cell.length_b   1.000
_cell.length_c   1.000
_cell.angle_alpha   90.00
_cell.angle_beta   90.00
_cell.angle_gamma   90.00
#
_symmetry.space_group_name_H-M   'P 1'
#
loop_
_entity.id
_entity.type
_entity.pdbx_description
1 polymer ?
#
loop_
_entity_poly.entity_id
_entity_poly.type
_entity_poly.pdbx_seq_one_letter_code
_entity_poly.pdbx_strand_id
1 'polypeptide(L)'
;MKKWLNFFSVLLVFGTALFPVHSAGQIDKEGWPVPDLKGLVPYSISAKTVDGVEKVVEKFYTPEGGHVARISGNGRVFAYAVDSDQEPPIDYLLLDPDGYGRFTQKLKPEESYAIPDWVSK
;
A
#
# COMPACT_ATOMS: atom_id res chain seq x y z
N MET A 1 51.24 -42.48 -30.79
CA MET A 1 50.37 -41.56 -31.55
C MET A 1 49.04 -41.41 -30.82
N LYS A 2 48.51 -40.18 -30.77
CA LYS A 2 47.17 -39.73 -30.32
C LYS A 2 46.94 -39.66 -28.80
N LYS A 3 46.86 -38.42 -28.24
CA LYS A 3 45.66 -37.58 -27.94
C LYS A 3 45.08 -37.97 -26.56
N TRP A 4 44.67 -37.09 -25.64
CA TRP A 4 44.23 -35.70 -25.72
C TRP A 4 44.22 -35.07 -24.32
N LEU A 5 44.40 -33.75 -24.29
CA LEU A 5 44.27 -32.84 -23.16
C LEU A 5 42.78 -32.63 -22.85
N ASN A 6 42.32 -32.90 -21.62
CA ASN A 6 40.99 -32.50 -21.17
C ASN A 6 41.12 -31.41 -20.11
N PHE A 7 41.02 -30.17 -20.55
CA PHE A 7 40.77 -29.00 -19.71
C PHE A 7 39.28 -29.03 -19.30
N PHE A 8 39.01 -29.28 -18.02
CA PHE A 8 37.69 -29.09 -17.43
C PHE A 8 37.66 -27.72 -16.75
N SER A 9 37.36 -26.67 -17.52
CA SER A 9 37.02 -25.36 -16.96
C SER A 9 35.56 -25.40 -16.52
N VAL A 10 35.34 -25.59 -15.22
CA VAL A 10 34.02 -25.42 -14.59
C VAL A 10 33.76 -23.91 -14.50
N LEU A 11 32.93 -23.40 -15.41
CA LEU A 11 32.40 -22.05 -15.35
C LEU A 11 31.25 -22.04 -14.31
N LEU A 12 31.54 -21.61 -13.08
CA LEU A 12 30.54 -21.40 -12.04
C LEU A 12 29.74 -20.14 -12.38
N VAL A 13 28.58 -20.31 -13.00
CA VAL A 13 27.62 -19.22 -13.22
C VAL A 13 27.04 -18.83 -11.86
N PHE A 14 27.50 -17.70 -11.31
CA PHE A 14 26.86 -17.03 -10.18
C PHE A 14 25.46 -16.58 -10.62
N GLY A 15 24.43 -17.36 -10.29
CA GLY A 15 23.05 -16.94 -10.39
C GLY A 15 22.78 -15.88 -9.33
N THR A 16 22.82 -14.61 -9.70
CA THR A 16 22.27 -13.54 -8.87
C THR A 16 20.75 -13.69 -8.89
N ALA A 17 20.19 -14.26 -7.82
CA ALA A 17 18.76 -14.19 -7.57
C ALA A 17 18.38 -12.73 -7.40
N LEU A 18 17.82 -12.12 -8.45
CA LEU A 18 17.15 -10.83 -8.38
C LEU A 18 15.83 -11.06 -7.64
N PHE A 19 15.87 -11.05 -6.30
CA PHE A 19 14.66 -10.91 -5.53
C PHE A 19 14.07 -9.53 -5.87
N PRO A 20 12.80 -9.43 -6.28
CA PRO A 20 12.15 -8.13 -6.33
C PRO A 20 12.13 -7.61 -4.90
N VAL A 21 12.91 -6.57 -4.63
CA VAL A 21 12.78 -5.78 -3.42
C VAL A 21 11.41 -5.14 -3.50
N HIS A 22 10.39 -5.80 -2.95
CA HIS A 22 9.17 -5.10 -2.57
C HIS A 22 9.62 -4.06 -1.56
N SER A 23 9.55 -2.78 -1.92
CA SER A 23 9.54 -1.72 -0.92
C SER A 23 8.30 -2.01 -0.07
N ALA A 24 8.54 -2.67 1.06
CA ALA A 24 7.52 -2.86 2.06
C ALA A 24 7.48 -1.53 2.81
N GLY A 25 6.36 -0.81 2.71
CA GLY A 25 6.20 0.48 3.37
C GLY A 25 6.51 0.42 4.87
N GLN A 26 6.54 1.57 5.52
CA GLN A 26 6.97 1.68 6.91
C GLN A 26 5.99 0.97 7.85
N ILE A 27 6.51 0.16 8.75
CA ILE A 27 5.71 -0.61 9.72
C ILE A 27 5.83 -0.01 11.12
N ASP A 28 4.69 0.27 11.74
CA ASP A 28 4.54 0.57 13.17
C ASP A 28 3.60 -0.47 13.79
N LYS A 29 4.09 -1.23 14.77
CA LYS A 29 3.31 -2.31 15.40
C LYS A 29 2.18 -1.80 16.30
N GLU A 30 2.32 -0.59 16.84
CA GLU A 30 1.28 0.05 17.64
C GLU A 30 0.24 0.74 16.76
N GLY A 31 0.59 1.01 15.50
CA GLY A 31 -0.26 1.62 14.51
C GLY A 31 0.01 3.12 14.36
N TRP A 32 -0.06 3.59 13.12
CA TRP A 32 0.02 5.00 12.81
C TRP A 32 -1.27 5.72 13.25
N PRO A 33 -1.18 6.99 13.71
CA PRO A 33 -2.37 7.77 14.02
C PRO A 33 -3.18 8.00 12.74
N VAL A 34 -4.46 7.65 12.79
CA VAL A 34 -5.40 7.91 11.70
C VAL A 34 -5.91 9.34 11.76
N PRO A 35 -6.22 9.97 10.62
CA PRO A 35 -6.83 11.30 10.61
C PRO A 35 -8.20 11.30 11.30
N ASP A 36 -8.46 12.30 12.13
CA ASP A 36 -9.81 12.54 12.66
C ASP A 36 -10.67 13.18 11.58
N LEU A 37 -11.74 12.48 11.17
CA LEU A 37 -12.66 12.97 10.15
C LEU A 37 -13.76 13.87 10.71
N LYS A 38 -13.87 13.99 12.04
CA LYS A 38 -14.93 14.75 12.68
C LYS A 38 -14.83 16.23 12.34
N GLY A 39 -15.89 16.75 11.73
CA GLY A 39 -15.95 18.17 11.34
C GLY A 39 -15.23 18.50 10.03
N LEU A 40 -14.64 17.51 9.35
CA LEU A 40 -14.11 17.71 8.00
C LEU A 40 -15.25 17.86 6.98
N VAL A 41 -14.99 18.58 5.89
CA VAL A 41 -15.98 18.84 4.84
C VAL A 41 -15.87 17.76 3.76
N PRO A 42 -16.85 16.85 3.60
CA PRO A 42 -16.83 15.87 2.53
C PRO A 42 -17.04 16.56 1.17
N TYR A 43 -16.29 16.14 0.15
CA TYR A 43 -16.41 16.71 -1.19
C TYR A 43 -16.56 15.67 -2.30
N SER A 44 -16.24 14.41 -2.05
CA SER A 44 -16.40 13.34 -3.04
C SER A 44 -16.64 12.00 -2.38
N ILE A 45 -17.57 11.23 -2.95
CA ILE A 45 -17.74 9.81 -2.66
C ILE A 45 -17.79 9.05 -3.98
N SER A 46 -17.06 7.96 -4.06
CA SER A 46 -17.03 7.09 -5.23
C SER A 46 -17.01 5.64 -4.79
N ALA A 47 -17.73 4.80 -5.53
CA ALA A 47 -17.80 3.36 -5.29
C ALA A 47 -17.46 2.62 -6.58
N LYS A 48 -16.66 1.55 -6.47
CA LYS A 48 -16.34 0.64 -7.57
C LYS A 48 -16.02 -0.76 -7.06
N THR A 49 -16.32 -1.78 -7.86
CA THR A 49 -15.87 -3.14 -7.55
C THR A 49 -14.39 -3.30 -7.89
N VAL A 50 -13.59 -3.75 -6.93
CA VAL A 50 -12.16 -4.06 -7.09
C VAL A 50 -11.91 -5.38 -6.38
N ASP A 51 -11.28 -6.34 -7.05
CA ASP A 51 -10.98 -7.68 -6.49
C ASP A 51 -12.22 -8.38 -5.87
N GLY A 52 -13.40 -8.17 -6.46
CA GLY A 52 -14.66 -8.71 -5.97
C GLY A 52 -15.25 -8.00 -4.74
N VAL A 53 -14.62 -6.94 -4.24
CA VAL A 53 -15.05 -6.13 -3.10
C VAL A 53 -15.64 -4.81 -3.59
N GLU A 54 -16.75 -4.36 -2.98
CA GLU A 54 -17.26 -3.01 -3.19
C GLU A 54 -16.34 -2.02 -2.47
N LYS A 55 -15.44 -1.37 -3.21
CA LYS A 55 -14.52 -0.36 -2.69
C LYS A 55 -15.17 1.01 -2.74
N VAL A 56 -15.27 1.67 -1.59
CA VAL A 56 -15.74 3.05 -1.45
C VAL A 56 -14.59 3.95 -1.03
N VAL A 57 -14.48 5.10 -1.68
CA VAL A 57 -13.53 6.17 -1.34
C VAL A 57 -14.32 7.43 -1.05
N GLU A 58 -14.23 7.91 0.17
CA GLU A 58 -14.80 9.18 0.63
C GLU A 58 -13.67 10.17 0.88
N LYS A 59 -13.77 11.35 0.27
CA LYS A 59 -12.74 12.40 0.35
C LYS A 59 -13.26 13.62 1.10
N PHE A 60 -12.37 14.21 1.88
CA PHE A 60 -12.65 15.32 2.78
C PHE A 60 -11.58 16.40 2.62
N TYR A 61 -11.99 17.67 2.70
CA TYR A 61 -11.06 18.79 2.87
C TYR A 61 -10.64 18.90 4.33
N THR A 62 -9.36 19.18 4.58
CA THR A 62 -8.87 19.55 5.91
C THR A 62 -8.88 21.06 6.11
N PRO A 63 -9.02 21.57 7.34
CA PRO A 63 -8.96 23.00 7.64
C PRO A 63 -7.64 23.67 7.24
N GLU A 64 -6.55 22.90 7.24
CA GLU A 64 -5.21 23.34 6.88
C GLU A 64 -5.00 23.45 5.36
N GLY A 65 -6.01 23.07 4.57
CA GLY A 65 -5.98 23.14 3.12
C GLY A 65 -5.51 21.86 2.44
N GLY A 66 -5.46 20.71 3.12
CA GLY A 66 -5.15 19.41 2.51
C GLY A 66 -6.39 18.56 2.20
N HIS A 67 -6.14 17.29 1.87
CA HIS A 67 -7.12 16.25 1.65
C HIS A 67 -6.86 15.00 2.50
N VAL A 68 -7.94 14.40 2.96
CA VAL A 68 -7.94 13.04 3.51
C VAL A 68 -8.96 12.22 2.74
N ALA A 69 -8.62 10.97 2.42
CA ALA A 69 -9.58 10.00 1.92
C ALA A 69 -9.72 8.81 2.88
N ARG A 70 -10.95 8.50 3.27
CA ARG A 70 -11.31 7.24 3.92
C ARG A 70 -11.62 6.20 2.85
N ILE A 71 -10.98 5.04 2.95
CA ILE A 71 -11.15 3.95 2.00
C ILE A 71 -11.74 2.75 2.73
N SER A 72 -12.87 2.28 2.24
CA SER A 72 -13.55 1.09 2.77
C SER A 72 -13.81 0.07 1.66
N GLY A 73 -13.94 -1.19 2.07
CA GLY A 73 -14.37 -2.29 1.21
C GLY A 73 -15.46 -3.08 1.92
N ASN A 74 -16.58 -3.36 1.25
CA ASN A 74 -17.74 -4.01 1.86
C ASN A 74 -18.15 -3.37 3.21
N GLY A 75 -18.08 -2.04 3.28
CA GLY A 75 -18.38 -1.25 4.49
C GLY A 75 -17.32 -1.27 5.60
N ARG A 76 -16.18 -1.94 5.41
CA ARG A 76 -15.08 -2.01 6.37
C ARG A 76 -13.95 -1.07 5.98
N VAL A 77 -13.60 -0.13 6.85
CA VAL A 77 -12.50 0.81 6.61
C VAL A 77 -11.18 0.08 6.76
N PHE A 78 -10.37 0.09 5.70
CA PHE A 78 -9.08 -0.60 5.70
C PHE A 78 -7.91 0.33 5.36
N ALA A 79 -8.17 1.54 4.84
CA ALA A 79 -7.11 2.50 4.54
C ALA A 79 -7.54 3.96 4.68
N TYR A 80 -6.54 4.82 4.91
CA TYR A 80 -6.64 6.27 4.80
C TYR A 80 -5.55 6.80 3.89
N ALA A 81 -5.88 7.67 2.92
CA ALA A 81 -4.89 8.42 2.16
C ALA A 81 -4.84 9.86 2.68
N VAL A 82 -3.62 10.40 2.81
CA VAL A 82 -3.38 11.75 3.31
C VAL A 82 -2.55 12.52 2.28
N ASP A 83 -2.94 13.76 2.06
CA ASP A 83 -2.35 14.71 1.13
C ASP A 83 -2.45 16.09 1.79
N SER A 84 -1.33 16.72 2.12
CA SER A 84 -1.32 17.95 2.92
C SER A 84 -1.45 19.23 2.10
N ASP A 85 -1.22 19.18 0.79
CA ASP A 85 -1.13 20.35 -0.08
C ASP A 85 -2.09 20.34 -1.28
N GLN A 86 -2.86 19.26 -1.47
CA GLN A 86 -3.77 19.02 -2.60
C GLN A 86 -3.08 18.74 -3.93
N GLU A 87 -1.75 18.69 -3.94
CA GLU A 87 -0.99 18.46 -5.15
C GLU A 87 -0.68 16.97 -5.28
N PRO A 88 -0.94 16.34 -6.44
CA PRO A 88 -0.52 14.97 -6.64
C PRO A 88 1.02 14.86 -6.67
N PRO A 89 1.58 13.75 -6.18
CA PRO A 89 0.88 12.61 -5.58
C PRO A 89 0.48 12.87 -4.12
N ILE A 90 -0.39 12.02 -3.55
CA ILE A 90 -0.67 12.04 -2.09
C ILE A 90 0.64 11.97 -1.28
N ASP A 91 0.63 12.29 0.01
CA ASP A 91 1.83 12.15 0.85
C ASP A 91 2.08 10.70 1.26
N TYR A 92 1.04 10.02 1.73
CA TYR A 92 1.10 8.63 2.17
C TYR A 92 -0.28 7.97 2.28
N LEU A 93 -0.27 6.65 2.38
CA LEU A 93 -1.44 5.83 2.70
C LEU A 93 -1.19 5.02 3.97
N LEU A 94 -2.14 5.04 4.89
CA LEU A 94 -2.18 4.17 6.07
C LEU A 94 -3.07 2.96 5.77
N LEU A 95 -2.61 1.77 6.10
CA LEU A 95 -3.29 0.50 5.82
C LEU A 95 -3.44 -0.32 7.12
N ASP A 96 -4.62 -0.90 7.31
CA ASP A 96 -4.89 -1.95 8.28
C ASP A 96 -4.80 -3.32 7.59
N PRO A 97 -3.63 -3.99 7.60
CA PRO A 97 -3.43 -5.23 6.85
C PRO A 97 -4.11 -6.44 7.49
N ASP A 98 -4.41 -6.41 8.79
CA ASP A 98 -4.87 -7.57 9.56
C ASP A 98 -6.30 -7.46 10.10
N GLY A 99 -6.91 -6.27 10.03
CA GLY A 99 -8.31 -6.03 10.37
C GLY A 99 -8.54 -5.86 11.87
N TYR A 100 -7.48 -5.61 12.64
CA TYR A 100 -7.60 -5.35 14.07
C TYR A 100 -7.89 -3.87 14.41
N GLY A 101 -8.14 -3.03 13.40
CA GLY A 101 -8.39 -1.60 13.57
C GLY A 101 -7.12 -0.80 13.83
N ARG A 102 -5.94 -1.40 13.60
CA ARG A 102 -4.64 -0.75 13.77
C ARG A 102 -3.98 -0.58 12.41
N PHE A 103 -3.75 0.66 12.03
CA PHE A 103 -3.17 0.99 10.73
C PHE A 103 -1.65 0.89 10.81
N THR A 104 -1.13 -0.33 10.75
CA THR A 104 0.28 -0.63 11.04
C THR A 104 1.23 -0.37 9.88
N GLN A 105 0.70 -0.20 8.67
CA GLN A 105 1.53 0.01 7.48
C GLN A 105 1.30 1.40 6.89
N LYS A 106 2.39 2.15 6.68
CA LYS A 106 2.41 3.45 5.99
C LYS A 106 3.14 3.31 4.66
N LEU A 107 2.40 3.49 3.58
CA LEU A 107 2.87 3.40 2.22
C LEU A 107 3.16 4.77 1.64
N LYS A 108 4.27 4.90 0.91
CA LYS A 108 4.60 6.04 0.07
C LYS A 108 3.77 6.02 -1.22
N PRO A 109 3.72 7.13 -1.97
CA PRO A 109 2.83 7.25 -3.12
C PRO A 109 3.20 6.33 -4.29
N GLU A 110 4.49 5.98 -4.41
CA GLU A 110 5.00 5.00 -5.37
C GLU A 110 4.72 3.54 -4.98
N GLU A 111 4.29 3.28 -3.74
CA GLU A 111 4.04 1.93 -3.24
C GLU A 111 2.60 1.49 -3.52
N SER A 112 2.44 0.25 -3.96
CA SER A 112 1.13 -0.33 -4.26
C SER A 112 0.60 -1.15 -3.08
N TYR A 113 -0.73 -1.32 -3.03
CA TYR A 113 -1.40 -2.17 -2.06
C TYR A 113 -2.50 -2.98 -2.73
N ALA A 114 -2.77 -4.16 -2.17
CA ALA A 114 -3.97 -4.94 -2.45
C ALA A 114 -5.03 -4.66 -1.37
N ILE A 115 -6.30 -4.90 -1.70
CA ILE A 115 -7.35 -4.91 -0.67
C ILE A 115 -7.06 -6.08 0.30
N PRO A 116 -6.94 -5.83 1.62
CA PRO A 116 -6.65 -6.90 2.56
C PRO A 116 -7.72 -8.00 2.56
N ASP A 117 -7.29 -9.27 2.65
CA ASP A 117 -8.19 -10.43 2.58
C ASP A 117 -9.32 -10.40 3.61
N TRP A 118 -9.11 -9.79 4.77
CA TRP A 118 -10.13 -9.70 5.82
C TRP A 118 -11.33 -8.82 5.43
N VAL A 119 -11.18 -7.97 4.40
CA VAL A 119 -12.24 -7.09 3.89
C VAL A 119 -13.30 -7.88 3.10
N SER A 120 -12.92 -9.00 2.47
CA SER A 120 -13.83 -9.84 1.68
C SER A 120 -14.48 -10.99 2.48
N LYS A 121 -14.11 -11.18 3.75
CA LYS A 121 -14.61 -12.25 4.63
C LYS A 121 -15.90 -11.92 5.36
#